data_AF-A0A8E1RJJ3-F1
#
_entry.id   AF-A0A8E1RJJ3-F1
#
_cell.length_a   1.000
_cell.length_b   1.000
_cell.length_c   1.000
_cell.angle_alpha   90.00
_cell.angle_beta   90.00
_cell.angle_gamma   90.00
#
_symmetry.space_group_name_H-M   'P 1'
#
loop_
_entity.id
_entity.type
_entity.pdbx_description
1 polymer ?
#
loop_
_entity_poly.entity_id
_entity_poly.type
_entity_poly.pdbx_seq_one_letter_code
_entity_poly.pdbx_strand_id
1 'polypeptide(L)'
;MDRVFISFILYGVVGVLAWEYRSFISRFLNRCWPVILLIAGAALIWVNFELFKFPFPVKLTNAPYYKPSMAIYDLAVIMLIASLAVHQIQRNQQITQTIHVMANYAYPAFLSNVFWDQLLWQSFGRKLTAVHPTTGILAVYIGTWILSFTSAIIIHLTWKWVRTHILR
;
A
#
# COMPACT_ATOMS: atom_id res chain seq x y z
N MET A 1 5.43 11.15 -16.11
CA MET A 1 4.31 12.08 -16.39
C MET A 1 3.08 11.52 -15.71
N ASP A 2 3.11 11.48 -14.37
CA ASP A 2 2.22 10.65 -13.55
C ASP A 2 1.39 11.52 -12.59
N ARG A 3 1.04 12.73 -13.03
CA ARG A 3 0.38 13.75 -12.18
C ARG A 3 -1.14 13.81 -12.36
N VAL A 4 -1.70 12.95 -13.19
CA VAL A 4 -3.14 12.91 -13.45
C VAL A 4 -3.73 11.71 -12.69
N PHE A 5 -4.35 11.99 -11.55
CA PHE A 5 -4.98 11.03 -10.63
C PHE A 5 -6.09 10.16 -11.24
N ILE A 6 -6.39 10.32 -12.54
CA ILE A 6 -7.52 9.67 -13.22
C ILE A 6 -7.37 8.15 -13.23
N SER A 7 -6.15 7.60 -13.32
CA SER A 7 -5.95 6.15 -13.20
C SER A 7 -6.40 5.58 -11.86
N PHE A 8 -6.30 6.36 -10.78
CA PHE A 8 -6.76 5.94 -9.47
C PHE A 8 -8.28 6.00 -9.31
N ILE A 9 -8.96 6.78 -10.15
CA ILE A 9 -10.44 6.85 -10.15
C ILE A 9 -11.02 5.48 -10.53
N LEU A 10 -10.42 4.79 -11.51
CA LEU A 10 -10.86 3.44 -11.89
C LEU A 10 -10.87 2.49 -10.68
N TYR A 11 -9.75 2.44 -9.95
CA TYR A 11 -9.64 1.60 -8.76
C TYR A 11 -10.58 2.04 -7.64
N GLY A 12 -10.74 3.36 -7.44
CA GLY A 12 -11.66 3.92 -6.45
C GLY A 12 -13.12 3.57 -6.74
N VAL A 13 -13.58 3.75 -7.98
CA VAL A 13 -14.95 3.42 -8.41
C VAL A 13 -15.21 1.92 -8.27
N VAL A 14 -14.30 1.07 -8.74
CA VAL A 14 -14.41 -0.39 -8.57
C VAL A 14 -14.44 -0.76 -7.09
N GLY A 15 -13.64 -0.12 -6.25
CA GLY A 15 -13.63 -0.33 -4.80
C GLY A 15 -14.95 0.05 -4.12
N VAL A 16 -15.53 1.20 -4.47
CA VAL A 16 -16.84 1.64 -3.95
C VAL A 16 -17.94 0.68 -4.39
N LEU A 17 -17.96 0.27 -5.66
CA LEU A 17 -18.91 -0.73 -6.16
C LEU A 17 -18.73 -2.07 -5.44
N ALA A 18 -17.50 -2.49 -5.20
CA ALA A 18 -17.20 -3.72 -4.46
C ALA A 18 -17.73 -3.66 -3.02
N TRP A 19 -17.70 -2.48 -2.40
CA TRP A 19 -18.24 -2.25 -1.06
C TRP A 19 -19.77 -2.29 -1.03
N GLU A 20 -20.43 -1.63 -1.98
CA GLU A 20 -21.89 -1.62 -2.11
C GLU A 20 -22.44 -3.05 -2.26
N TYR A 21 -21.80 -3.86 -3.13
CA TYR A 21 -22.18 -5.25 -3.36
C TYR A 21 -21.39 -6.26 -2.52
N ARG A 22 -20.91 -5.87 -1.33
CA ARG A 22 -20.00 -6.69 -0.50
C ARG A 22 -20.45 -8.13 -0.24
N SER A 23 -21.75 -8.38 -0.12
CA SER A 23 -22.30 -9.72 0.19
C SER A 23 -22.22 -10.69 -1.01
N PHE A 24 -22.28 -10.15 -2.22
CA PHE A 24 -22.07 -10.88 -3.47
C PHE A 24 -20.57 -11.03 -3.73
N ILE A 25 -19.83 -9.91 -3.62
CA ILE A 25 -18.40 -9.83 -3.87
C ILE A 25 -17.60 -10.74 -2.92
N SER A 26 -17.89 -10.74 -1.63
CA SER A 26 -17.21 -11.65 -0.67
C SER A 26 -17.38 -13.14 -1.01
N ARG A 27 -18.57 -13.55 -1.49
CA ARG A 27 -18.83 -14.91 -1.96
C ARG A 27 -18.07 -15.21 -3.25
N PHE A 28 -18.08 -14.27 -4.19
CA PHE A 28 -17.32 -14.38 -5.44
C PHE A 28 -15.82 -14.52 -5.16
N LEU A 29 -15.23 -13.65 -4.33
CA LEU A 29 -13.80 -13.69 -4.00
C LEU A 29 -13.44 -15.01 -3.33
N ASN A 30 -14.20 -15.46 -2.32
CA ASN A 30 -13.88 -16.69 -1.61
C ASN A 30 -14.00 -17.96 -2.50
N ARG A 31 -14.86 -17.92 -3.53
CA ARG A 31 -14.99 -19.04 -4.49
C ARG A 31 -13.98 -18.97 -5.63
N CYS A 32 -13.70 -17.79 -6.14
CA CYS A 32 -12.94 -17.57 -7.37
C CYS A 32 -11.49 -17.16 -7.12
N TRP A 33 -11.01 -17.07 -5.87
CA TRP A 33 -9.63 -16.73 -5.56
C TRP A 33 -8.56 -17.51 -6.36
N PRO A 34 -8.71 -18.83 -6.68
CA PRO A 34 -7.70 -19.53 -7.47
C PRO A 34 -7.67 -19.03 -8.91
N VAL A 35 -8.84 -18.67 -9.47
CA VAL A 35 -8.95 -18.08 -10.81
C VAL A 35 -8.30 -16.69 -10.83
N ILE A 36 -8.54 -15.89 -9.80
CA ILE A 36 -7.90 -14.57 -9.66
C ILE A 36 -6.38 -14.72 -9.55
N LEU A 37 -5.88 -15.76 -8.86
CA LEU A 37 -4.45 -16.06 -8.77
C LEU A 37 -3.87 -16.42 -10.14
N LEU A 38 -4.57 -17.24 -10.92
CA LEU A 38 -4.16 -17.57 -12.30
C LEU A 38 -4.13 -16.32 -13.18
N ILE A 39 -5.14 -15.43 -13.07
CA ILE A 39 -5.18 -14.16 -13.80
C ILE A 39 -4.00 -13.28 -13.40
N ALA A 40 -3.69 -13.16 -12.11
CA ALA A 40 -2.54 -12.40 -11.63
C ALA A 40 -1.22 -12.95 -12.18
N GLY A 41 -1.05 -14.28 -12.19
CA GLY A 41 0.12 -14.94 -12.76
C GLY A 41 0.25 -14.72 -14.27
N ALA A 42 -0.84 -14.87 -15.02
CA ALA A 42 -0.86 -14.64 -16.46
C ALA A 42 -0.56 -13.16 -16.80
N ALA A 43 -1.15 -12.22 -16.06
CA ALA A 43 -0.89 -10.80 -16.22
C ALA A 43 0.56 -10.45 -15.87
N LEU A 44 1.15 -11.07 -14.84
CA LEU A 44 2.56 -10.92 -14.50
C LEU A 44 3.47 -11.38 -15.63
N ILE A 45 3.20 -12.55 -16.23
CA ILE A 45 3.96 -13.05 -17.38
C ILE A 45 3.84 -12.09 -18.56
N TRP A 46 2.64 -11.59 -18.84
CA TRP A 46 2.39 -10.61 -19.90
C TRP A 46 3.19 -9.34 -19.68
N VAL A 47 3.12 -8.76 -18.49
CA VAL A 47 3.86 -7.54 -18.11
C VAL A 47 5.36 -7.75 -18.30
N ASN A 48 5.90 -8.88 -17.85
CA ASN A 48 7.32 -9.19 -18.01
C ASN A 48 7.69 -9.34 -19.49
N PHE A 49 6.91 -10.08 -20.28
CA PHE A 49 7.14 -10.22 -21.71
C PHE A 49 7.13 -8.86 -22.43
N GLU A 50 6.24 -7.96 -22.02
CA GLU A 50 6.19 -6.60 -22.53
C GLU A 50 7.42 -5.78 -22.11
N LEU A 51 7.89 -5.93 -20.88
CA LEU A 51 9.09 -5.27 -20.36
C LEU A 51 10.37 -5.73 -21.10
N PHE A 52 10.50 -7.03 -21.38
CA PHE A 52 11.65 -7.62 -22.08
C PHE A 52 11.73 -7.24 -23.57
N LYS A 53 10.66 -6.69 -24.16
CA LYS A 53 10.68 -6.15 -25.53
C LYS A 53 11.38 -4.79 -25.63
N PHE A 54 11.62 -4.11 -24.51
CA PHE A 54 12.32 -2.83 -24.51
C PHE A 54 13.84 -3.04 -24.47
N PRO A 55 14.63 -2.22 -25.20
CA PRO A 55 16.09 -2.29 -25.14
C PRO A 55 16.58 -1.98 -23.73
N PHE A 56 17.53 -2.78 -23.25
CA PHE A 56 18.20 -2.53 -21.99
C PHE A 56 19.16 -1.33 -22.12
N PRO A 57 19.24 -0.42 -21.13
CA PRO A 57 18.52 -0.42 -19.85
C PRO A 57 17.06 0.04 -19.98
N VAL A 58 16.14 -0.68 -19.31
CA VAL A 58 14.72 -0.34 -19.29
C VAL A 58 14.54 1.04 -18.66
N LYS A 59 14.20 2.04 -19.47
CA LYS A 59 13.87 3.37 -18.97
C LYS A 59 12.52 3.30 -18.25
N LEU A 60 12.46 3.76 -17.00
CA LEU A 60 11.23 3.86 -16.18
C LEU A 60 10.10 4.65 -16.86
N THR A 61 10.43 5.48 -17.85
CA THR A 61 9.46 6.20 -18.69
C THR A 61 8.66 5.29 -19.64
N ASN A 62 9.16 4.08 -19.92
CA ASN A 62 8.54 3.12 -20.84
C ASN A 62 7.64 2.09 -20.13
N ALA A 63 7.50 2.19 -18.81
CA ALA A 63 6.59 1.41 -17.99
C ALA A 63 5.45 2.28 -17.43
N PRO A 64 4.62 2.93 -18.28
CA PRO A 64 3.49 3.69 -17.78
C PRO A 64 2.45 2.75 -17.14
N TYR A 65 1.97 3.15 -15.95
CA TYR A 65 0.86 2.51 -15.24
C TYR A 65 -0.45 2.43 -16.06
N TYR A 66 -0.52 3.16 -17.17
CA TYR A 66 -1.67 3.18 -18.09
C TYR A 66 -1.76 1.96 -19.01
N LYS A 67 -0.76 1.09 -19.03
CA LYS A 67 -0.83 -0.11 -19.88
C LYS A 67 -1.93 -1.03 -19.39
N PRO A 68 -2.81 -1.55 -20.27
CA PRO A 68 -3.87 -2.47 -19.88
C PRO A 68 -3.34 -3.70 -19.15
N SER A 69 -2.15 -4.19 -19.53
CA SER A 69 -1.45 -5.30 -18.87
C SER A 69 -1.15 -5.00 -17.39
N MET A 70 -0.66 -3.79 -17.09
CA MET A 70 -0.40 -3.32 -15.72
C MET A 70 -1.70 -3.13 -14.92
N ALA A 71 -2.72 -2.53 -15.53
CA ALA A 71 -4.00 -2.30 -14.85
C ALA A 71 -4.73 -3.60 -14.49
N ILE A 72 -4.70 -4.61 -15.38
CA ILE A 72 -5.27 -5.93 -15.12
C ILE A 72 -4.50 -6.62 -14.00
N TYR A 73 -3.17 -6.54 -14.01
CA TYR A 73 -2.34 -7.08 -12.95
C TYR A 73 -2.66 -6.44 -11.60
N ASP A 74 -2.71 -5.10 -11.55
CA ASP A 74 -3.02 -4.34 -10.33
C ASP A 74 -4.40 -4.70 -9.78
N LEU A 75 -5.44 -4.76 -10.64
CA LEU A 75 -6.79 -5.19 -10.24
C LEU A 75 -6.78 -6.63 -9.70
N ALA A 76 -6.07 -7.55 -10.35
CA ALA A 76 -5.99 -8.93 -9.91
C ALA A 76 -5.31 -9.06 -8.53
N VAL A 77 -4.23 -8.30 -8.30
CA VAL A 77 -3.54 -8.24 -7.01
C VAL A 77 -4.44 -7.65 -5.93
N ILE A 78 -5.13 -6.53 -6.21
CA ILE A 78 -6.10 -5.93 -5.28
C ILE A 78 -7.18 -6.94 -4.90
N MET A 79 -7.74 -7.66 -5.89
CA MET A 79 -8.75 -8.68 -5.65
C MET A 79 -8.21 -9.87 -4.82
N LEU A 80 -6.96 -10.28 -5.01
CA LEU A 80 -6.32 -11.31 -4.19
C LEU A 80 -6.17 -10.86 -2.73
N ILE A 81 -5.67 -9.64 -2.51
CA ILE A 81 -5.52 -9.07 -1.17
C ILE A 81 -6.90 -8.96 -0.50
N ALA A 82 -7.90 -8.47 -1.23
CA ALA A 82 -9.28 -8.41 -0.74
C ALA A 82 -9.84 -9.80 -0.40
N SER A 83 -9.51 -10.84 -1.18
CA SER A 83 -9.97 -12.21 -0.93
C SER A 83 -9.36 -12.76 0.36
N LEU A 84 -8.07 -12.48 0.57
CA LEU A 84 -7.36 -12.85 1.79
C LEU A 84 -7.96 -12.12 3.00
N ALA A 85 -8.26 -10.83 2.87
CA ALA A 85 -8.90 -10.05 3.92
C ALA A 85 -10.30 -10.60 4.26
N VAL A 86 -11.13 -10.89 3.27
CA VAL A 86 -12.46 -11.51 3.47
C VAL A 86 -12.34 -12.86 4.18
N HIS A 87 -11.38 -13.69 3.79
CA HIS A 87 -11.12 -14.98 4.44
C HIS A 87 -10.71 -14.84 5.91
N GLN A 88 -9.84 -13.86 6.22
CA GLN A 88 -9.43 -13.56 7.60
C GLN A 88 -10.58 -13.04 8.47
N ILE A 89 -11.44 -12.17 7.90
CA ILE A 89 -12.62 -11.64 8.59
C ILE A 89 -13.62 -12.77 8.89
N GLN A 90 -13.92 -13.63 7.90
CA GLN A 90 -14.87 -14.74 8.07
C GLN A 90 -14.39 -15.77 9.10
N ARG A 91 -13.07 -15.99 9.21
CA ARG A 91 -12.47 -16.89 10.20
C ARG A 91 -12.19 -16.25 11.56
N ASN A 92 -12.65 -15.02 11.78
CA ASN A 92 -12.47 -14.24 13.02
C ASN A 92 -11.05 -14.32 13.60
N GLN A 93 -10.04 -14.21 12.72
CA GLN A 93 -8.64 -14.34 13.12
C GLN A 93 -8.24 -13.15 14.00
N GLN A 94 -7.43 -13.38 15.04
CA GLN A 94 -6.92 -12.32 15.91
C GLN A 94 -6.13 -11.25 15.15
N ILE A 95 -5.49 -11.64 14.04
CA ILE A 95 -4.77 -10.74 13.12
C ILE A 95 -5.69 -9.64 12.58
N THR A 96 -6.98 -9.92 12.35
CA THR A 96 -7.96 -8.94 11.85
C THR A 96 -8.08 -7.74 12.79
N GLN A 97 -8.07 -7.98 14.10
CA GLN A 97 -8.13 -6.90 15.10
C GLN A 97 -6.87 -6.05 15.09
N THR A 98 -5.70 -6.67 14.99
CA THR A 98 -4.41 -5.97 14.88
C THR A 98 -4.35 -5.10 13.62
N ILE A 99 -4.75 -5.66 12.46
CA ILE A 99 -4.81 -4.92 11.19
C ILE A 99 -5.77 -3.74 11.31
N HIS A 100 -6.94 -3.92 11.94
CA HIS A 100 -7.91 -2.85 12.09
C HIS A 100 -7.38 -1.71 12.96
N VAL A 101 -6.67 -2.02 14.04
CA VAL A 101 -5.99 -1.02 14.89
C VAL A 101 -4.91 -0.30 14.10
N MET A 102 -4.06 -1.02 13.36
CA MET A 102 -3.03 -0.42 12.53
C MET A 102 -3.62 0.49 11.43
N ALA A 103 -4.73 0.09 10.81
CA ALA A 103 -5.41 0.87 9.79
C ALA A 103 -5.91 2.23 10.32
N ASN A 104 -6.38 2.30 11.57
CA ASN A 104 -6.75 3.58 12.20
C ASN A 104 -5.57 4.54 12.35
N TYR A 105 -4.36 4.00 12.54
CA TYR A 105 -3.14 4.80 12.63
C TYR A 105 -2.44 5.01 11.28
N ALA A 106 -2.88 4.35 10.20
CA ALA A 106 -2.23 4.44 8.90
C ALA A 106 -2.30 5.85 8.30
N TYR A 107 -3.45 6.52 8.39
CA TYR A 107 -3.60 7.89 7.88
C TYR A 107 -2.72 8.91 8.62
N PRO A 108 -2.74 9.03 9.96
CA PRO A 108 -1.84 9.94 10.67
C PRO A 108 -0.37 9.53 10.54
N ALA A 109 -0.06 8.24 10.47
CA ALA A 109 1.30 7.77 10.23
C ALA A 109 1.79 8.17 8.82
N PHE A 110 0.94 8.13 7.80
CA PHE A 110 1.30 8.60 6.46
C PHE A 110 1.65 10.08 6.45
N LEU A 111 0.89 10.92 7.15
CA LEU A 111 1.21 12.35 7.27
C LEU A 111 2.55 12.56 8.00
N SER A 112 2.79 11.80 9.07
CA SER A 112 4.04 11.82 9.84
C SER A 112 5.23 11.29 9.03
N ASN A 113 4.99 10.37 8.09
CA ASN A 113 6.01 9.76 7.24
C ASN A 113 6.76 10.78 6.41
N VAL A 114 6.04 11.70 5.76
CA VAL A 114 6.68 12.78 4.98
C VAL A 114 7.58 13.65 5.86
N PHE A 115 7.17 13.91 7.10
CA PHE A 115 7.95 14.70 8.04
C PHE A 115 9.24 13.98 8.47
N TRP A 116 9.14 12.72 8.89
CA TRP A 116 10.29 11.93 9.32
C TRP A 116 11.24 11.58 8.17
N ASP A 117 10.72 11.37 6.96
CA ASP A 117 11.53 11.17 5.76
C ASP A 117 12.45 12.37 5.53
N GLN A 118 11.90 13.59 5.54
CA GLN A 118 12.70 14.82 5.39
C GLN A 118 13.74 14.98 6.51
N LEU A 119 13.36 14.70 7.75
CA LEU A 119 14.24 14.86 8.91
C LEU A 119 15.40 13.86 8.87
N LEU A 120 15.12 12.58 8.62
CA LEU A 120 16.14 11.53 8.51
C LEU A 120 17.03 11.75 7.28
N TRP A 121 16.43 12.13 6.15
CA TRP A 121 17.15 12.44 4.92
C TRP A 121 18.15 13.59 5.11
N GLN A 122 17.73 14.68 5.74
CA GLN A 122 18.60 15.84 5.99
C GLN A 122 19.66 15.59 7.06
N SER A 123 19.36 14.77 8.07
CA SER A 123 20.26 14.51 9.18
C SER A 123 21.44 13.62 8.78
N PHE A 124 21.16 12.40 8.29
CA PHE A 124 22.22 11.45 7.91
C PHE A 124 21.93 10.71 6.61
N GLY A 125 20.68 10.65 6.14
CA GLY A 125 20.28 9.89 4.96
C GLY A 125 21.02 10.29 3.69
N ARG A 126 21.20 11.59 3.44
CA ARG A 126 21.97 12.10 2.29
C ARG A 126 23.43 11.63 2.30
N LYS A 127 24.10 11.73 3.44
CA LYS A 127 25.52 11.36 3.57
C LYS A 127 25.71 9.85 3.45
N LEU A 128 24.82 9.08 4.08
CA LEU A 128 24.89 7.62 4.05
C LEU A 128 24.58 7.06 2.65
N THR A 129 23.58 7.61 1.95
CA THR A 129 23.22 7.21 0.59
C THR A 129 24.30 7.57 -0.44
N ALA A 130 25.08 8.64 -0.20
CA ALA A 130 26.20 9.00 -1.05
C ALA A 130 27.37 8.00 -0.98
N VAL A 131 27.57 7.34 0.16
CA VAL A 131 28.65 6.35 0.37
C VAL A 131 28.16 4.93 0.06
N HIS A 132 26.98 4.57 0.57
CA HIS A 132 26.35 3.27 0.37
C HIS A 132 24.86 3.47 0.00
N PRO A 133 24.54 3.56 -1.30
CA PRO A 133 23.19 3.88 -1.76
C PRO A 133 22.11 2.92 -1.23
N THR A 134 22.37 1.62 -1.26
CA THR A 134 21.40 0.59 -0.89
C THR A 134 21.09 0.59 0.61
N THR A 135 22.13 0.65 1.45
CA THR A 135 21.97 0.65 2.90
C THR A 135 21.41 1.98 3.40
N GLY A 136 21.80 3.10 2.78
CA GLY A 136 21.24 4.42 3.08
C GLY A 136 19.74 4.49 2.83
N ILE A 137 19.29 4.01 1.66
CA ILE A 137 17.86 3.96 1.32
C ILE A 137 17.10 3.06 2.29
N LEU A 138 17.60 1.85 2.57
CA LEU A 138 16.94 0.92 3.49
C LEU A 138 16.84 1.49 4.91
N ALA A 139 17.92 2.09 5.42
CA ALA A 139 17.95 2.65 6.77
C ALA A 139 16.97 3.83 6.92
N VAL A 140 16.96 4.76 5.95
CA VAL A 140 16.02 5.89 5.96
C VAL A 140 14.58 5.40 5.82
N TYR A 141 14.33 4.44 4.94
CA TYR A 141 12.99 3.90 4.72
C TYR A 141 12.42 3.21 5.98
N ILE A 142 13.19 2.29 6.57
CA ILE A 142 12.77 1.58 7.79
C ILE A 142 12.65 2.54 8.97
N GLY A 143 13.61 3.45 9.13
CA GLY A 143 13.59 4.45 10.20
C GLY A 143 12.37 5.36 10.11
N THR A 144 12.06 5.83 8.90
CA THR A 144 10.87 6.66 8.64
C THR A 144 9.62 5.88 9.01
N TRP A 145 9.50 4.64 8.56
CA TRP A 145 8.32 3.81 8.84
C TRP A 145 8.09 3.64 10.34
N ILE A 146 9.12 3.28 11.10
CA ILE A 146 9.01 3.10 12.56
C ILE A 146 8.62 4.41 13.24
N LEU A 147 9.34 5.50 12.97
CA LEU A 147 9.09 6.80 13.60
C LEU A 147 7.69 7.37 13.28
N SER A 148 7.20 7.11 12.07
CA SER A 148 5.86 7.52 11.63
C SER A 148 4.76 6.87 12.46
N PHE A 149 4.83 5.55 12.63
CA PHE A 149 3.85 4.82 13.43
C PHE A 149 3.99 5.17 14.92
N THR A 150 5.22 5.24 15.44
CA THR A 150 5.47 5.59 16.83
C THR A 150 4.92 6.98 17.17
N SER A 151 5.20 7.98 16.35
CA SER A 151 4.71 9.35 16.56
C SER A 151 3.18 9.45 16.48
N ALA A 152 2.55 8.80 15.49
CA ALA A 152 1.08 8.79 15.38
C ALA A 152 0.42 8.18 16.64
N ILE A 153 0.99 7.10 17.18
CA ILE A 153 0.49 6.46 18.40
C ILE A 153 0.71 7.35 19.63
N ILE A 154 1.90 7.93 19.79
CA ILE A 154 2.22 8.82 20.92
C ILE A 154 1.26 10.02 20.94
N ILE A 155 1.10 10.70 19.81
CA ILE A 155 0.21 11.88 19.71
C ILE A 155 -1.21 11.51 20.10
N HIS A 156 -1.73 10.38 19.60
CA HIS A 156 -3.07 9.92 19.93
C HIS A 156 -3.23 9.59 21.42
N LEU A 157 -2.24 8.93 22.04
CA LEU A 157 -2.26 8.63 23.48
C LEU A 157 -2.18 9.90 24.33
N THR A 158 -1.33 10.85 23.96
CA THR A 158 -1.21 12.15 24.64
C THR A 158 -2.51 12.94 24.53
N TRP A 159 -3.14 12.97 23.35
CA TRP A 159 -4.43 13.64 23.15
C TRP A 159 -5.54 13.02 24.00
N LYS A 160 -5.61 11.69 24.06
CA LYS A 160 -6.57 10.97 24.90
C LYS A 160 -6.38 11.33 26.37
N TRP A 161 -5.12 11.34 26.84
CA TRP A 161 -4.77 11.68 28.22
C TRP A 161 -5.17 13.13 28.58
N VAL A 162 -4.80 14.10 27.73
CA VAL A 162 -5.17 15.51 27.89
C VAL A 162 -6.69 15.67 27.98
N ARG A 163 -7.44 15.04 27.08
CA ARG A 163 -8.90 15.12 27.06
C ARG A 163 -9.53 14.56 28.33
N THR A 164 -8.98 13.48 28.89
CA THR A 164 -9.52 12.87 30.13
C THR A 164 -9.19 13.62 31.41
N HIS A 165 -8.10 14.40 31.45
CA HIS A 165 -7.65 15.07 32.67
C HIS A 165 -7.83 16.59 32.69
N ILE A 166 -7.85 17.24 31.53
CA ILE A 166 -7.85 18.71 31.43
C ILE A 166 -9.19 19.25 30.93
N LEU A 167 -9.91 18.50 30.07
CA LEU A 167 -11.18 18.93 29.46
C LEU A 167 -12.42 18.31 30.13
N ARG A 168 -12.30 17.90 31.40
CA ARG A 168 -13.43 17.44 32.21
C ARG A 168 -14.07 18.59 32.97
#